data_AF-A0A6F8XN90-F1
#
_entry.id   AF-A0A6F8XN90-F1
#
_cell.length_a   1.000
_cell.length_b   1.000
_cell.length_c   1.000
_cell.angle_alpha   90.00
_cell.angle_beta   90.00
_cell.angle_gamma   90.00
#
_symmetry.space_group_name_H-M   'P 1'
#
loop_
_entity.id
_entity.type
_entity.pdbx_description
1 polymer ?
#
loop_
_entity_poly.entity_id
_entity_poly.type
_entity_poly.pdbx_seq_one_letter_code
_entity_poly.pdbx_strand_id
1 'polypeptide(L)' 'MLGQGRLDPTRAAPEVVAAATEAVARDPGIRAFLLECANLPPYAASIRSATGLPVWDISTMLTWVHQGLSG' A
#
# COMPACT_ATOMS: atom_id res chain seq x y z
N MET A 1 -6.08 13.33 17.99
CA MET A 1 -4.70 13.83 18.12
C MET A 1 -3.84 13.04 17.14
N LEU A 2 -3.81 13.44 15.86
CA LEU A 2 -2.90 12.83 14.89
C LEU A 2 -1.50 13.39 15.19
N GLY A 3 -0.57 12.51 15.53
CA GLY A 3 0.79 12.87 15.94
C GLY A 3 1.44 13.79 14.91
N GLN A 4 1.82 14.99 15.34
CA GLN A 4 2.63 15.91 14.55
C GLN A 4 4.08 15.40 14.56
N GLY A 5 4.36 14.45 13.69
CA GLY A 5 5.70 13.94 13.42
C GLY A 5 5.84 13.65 11.94
N ARG A 6 6.99 14.02 11.36
CA ARG A 6 7.34 13.60 9.99
C ARG A 6 7.40 12.07 9.99
N LEU A 7 6.61 11.43 9.14
CA LEU A 7 6.71 9.99 8.92
C LEU A 7 8.10 9.68 8.38
N ASP A 8 8.76 8.72 9.03
CA ASP A 8 10.02 8.17 8.56
C ASP A 8 9.72 6.88 7.79
N PRO A 9 9.82 6.88 6.46
CA PRO A 9 9.48 5.71 5.66
C PRO A 9 10.36 4.51 5.95
N THR A 10 11.60 4.73 6.38
CA THR A 10 12.54 3.64 6.67
C THR A 10 12.13 2.87 7.91
N ARG A 11 11.54 3.57 8.89
CA ARG A 11 11.03 2.97 10.13
C ARG A 11 9.65 2.35 9.95
N ALA A 12 8.79 2.98 9.15
CA ALA A 12 7.43 2.54 8.93
C ALA A 12 7.32 1.34 7.96
N ALA A 13 8.23 1.21 7.00
CA ALA A 13 8.21 0.13 6.01
C ALA A 13 8.11 -1.29 6.62
N PRO A 14 8.95 -1.70 7.61
CA PRO A 14 8.85 -3.03 8.19
C PRO A 14 7.51 -3.26 8.91
N GLU A 15 6.99 -2.26 9.61
CA GLU A 15 5.70 -2.34 10.33
C GLU A 15 4.54 -2.53 9.35
N VAL A 16 4.52 -1.75 8.26
CA VAL A 16 3.48 -1.84 7.23
C VAL A 16 3.51 -3.20 6.51
N VAL A 17 4.71 -3.72 6.20
CA VAL A 17 4.87 -5.03 5.54
C VAL A 17 4.49 -6.17 6.47
N ALA A 18 4.85 -6.09 7.76
CA ALA A 18 4.46 -7.07 8.76
C ALA A 18 2.93 -7.13 8.88
N ALA A 19 2.27 -5.97 9.01
CA ALA A 19 0.81 -5.91 9.07
C ALA A 19 0.12 -6.53 7.85
N ALA A 20 0.63 -6.25 6.64
CA ALA A 20 0.08 -6.85 5.42
C ALA A 20 0.26 -8.37 5.38
N THR A 21 1.43 -8.87 5.80
CA THR A 21 1.74 -10.31 5.82
C THR A 21 0.89 -11.04 6.87
N GLU A 22 0.75 -10.45 8.05
CA GLU A 22 -0.12 -10.96 9.12
C GLU A 22 -1.59 -11.00 8.71
N ALA A 23 -2.06 -10.00 7.95
CA ALA A 23 -3.41 -9.98 7.43
C ALA A 23 -3.68 -11.18 6.51
N VAL A 24 -2.77 -11.47 5.57
CA VAL A 24 -2.87 -12.63 4.66
C VAL A 24 -2.77 -13.96 5.43
N ALA A 25 -1.89 -14.04 6.42
CA ALA A 25 -1.77 -15.24 7.25
C ALA A 25 -3.06 -15.52 8.06
N ARG A 26 -3.74 -14.46 8.51
CA ARG A 26 -5.00 -14.55 9.26
C ARG A 26 -6.19 -14.88 8.35
N ASP A 27 -6.21 -14.32 7.15
CA ASP A 27 -7.27 -14.55 6.16
C ASP A 27 -6.66 -14.87 4.78
N PRO A 28 -6.47 -16.16 4.46
CA PRO A 28 -6.01 -16.59 3.14
C PRO A 28 -6.97 -16.24 1.99
N GLY A 29 -8.19 -15.79 2.30
CA GLY A 29 -9.15 -15.29 1.32
C GLY A 29 -8.80 -13.90 0.78
N ILE A 30 -7.88 -13.16 1.43
CA ILE A 30 -7.40 -11.87 0.93
C ILE A 30 -6.66 -12.08 -0.39
N ARG A 31 -7.15 -11.43 -1.45
CA ARG A 31 -6.56 -11.55 -2.79
C ARG A 31 -5.88 -10.29 -3.29
N ALA A 32 -5.99 -9.18 -2.57
CA ALA A 32 -5.34 -7.91 -2.91
C ALA A 32 -5.45 -6.87 -1.79
N PHE A 33 -4.73 -5.76 -1.94
CA PHE A 33 -4.75 -4.62 -1.03
C PHE A 33 -5.15 -3.31 -1.71
N LEU A 34 -5.89 -2.46 -0.98
CA LEU A 34 -6.11 -1.06 -1.31
C LEU A 34 -5.47 -0.20 -0.21
N LEU A 35 -4.50 0.64 -0.58
CA LEU A 35 -3.88 1.59 0.33
C LEU A 35 -4.66 2.91 0.29
N GLU A 36 -5.56 3.09 1.26
CA GLU A 36 -6.45 4.26 1.32
C GLU A 36 -5.72 5.55 1.74
N CYS A 37 -4.71 5.44 2.61
CA CYS A 37 -4.01 6.59 3.13
C CYS A 37 -2.97 7.08 2.12
N ALA A 38 -2.97 8.37 1.81
CA ALA A 38 -2.04 8.99 0.86
C ALA A 38 -0.55 8.86 1.26
N ASN A 39 -0.24 8.45 2.49
CA ASN A 39 1.13 8.27 2.99
C ASN A 39 1.63 6.82 2.86
N LEU A 40 0.76 5.89 2.47
CA LEU A 40 1.10 4.48 2.26
C LEU A 40 1.61 4.09 0.84
N PRO A 41 1.35 4.84 -0.26
CA PRO A 41 1.85 4.47 -1.59
C PRO A 41 3.34 4.12 -1.66
N PRO A 42 4.26 4.79 -0.92
CA PRO A 42 5.68 4.40 -0.92
C PRO A 42 5.96 2.94 -0.51
N TYR A 43 5.04 2.30 0.23
CA TYR A 43 5.20 0.92 0.70
C TYR A 43 4.54 -0.12 -0.21
N ALA A 44 3.81 0.29 -1.26
CA ALA A 44 3.07 -0.61 -2.12
C ALA A 44 3.96 -1.69 -2.77
N ALA A 45 5.15 -1.31 -3.23
CA ALA A 45 6.11 -2.24 -3.82
C ALA A 45 6.59 -3.30 -2.80
N SER A 46 6.88 -2.89 -1.57
CA SER A 46 7.32 -3.81 -0.51
C SER A 46 6.20 -4.77 -0.11
N ILE A 47 4.95 -4.31 -0.02
CA ILE A 47 3.79 -5.16 0.25
C ILE A 47 3.59 -6.18 -0.89
N ARG A 48 3.65 -5.73 -2.16
CA ARG A 48 3.56 -6.64 -3.32
C ARG A 48 4.63 -7.73 -3.27
N SER A 49 5.87 -7.35 -2.97
CA SER A 49 6.99 -8.29 -2.85
C SER A 49 6.79 -9.31 -1.73
N ALA A 50 6.36 -8.86 -0.54
CA ALA A 50 6.20 -9.74 0.62
C ALA A 50 4.99 -10.67 0.52
N THR A 51 3.88 -10.21 -0.08
CA THR A 51 2.61 -10.95 -0.11
C THR A 51 2.35 -11.67 -1.43
N GLY A 52 3.00 -11.25 -2.52
CA GLY A 52 2.70 -11.71 -3.88
C GLY A 52 1.34 -11.26 -4.41
N LEU A 53 0.64 -10.37 -3.71
CA LEU A 53 -0.70 -9.92 -4.07
C LEU A 53 -0.68 -8.56 -4.78
N PRO A 54 -1.67 -8.27 -5.65
CA PRO A 54 -1.89 -6.94 -6.16
C PRO A 54 -2.10 -5.93 -5.03
N VAL A 55 -1.53 -4.74 -5.20
CA VAL A 55 -1.73 -3.61 -4.30
C VAL A 55 -2.13 -2.43 -5.18
N TRP A 56 -3.17 -1.69 -4.79
CA TRP A 56 -3.58 -0.45 -5.44
C TRP A 56 -3.53 0.70 -4.46
N ASP A 57 -3.31 1.88 -5.00
CA ASP A 57 -3.19 3.13 -4.24
C ASP A 57 -3.66 4.30 -5.11
N ILE A 58 -3.66 5.49 -4.51
CA ILE A 58 -4.06 6.71 -5.22
C ILE A 58 -3.16 7.00 -6.45
N SER A 59 -1.88 6.67 -6.40
CA SER A 59 -0.96 6.85 -7.54
C SER A 59 -1.37 5.96 -8.72
N THR A 60 -1.72 4.71 -8.42
CA THR A 60 -2.20 3.74 -9.41
C THR A 60 -3.49 4.24 -10.07
N MET A 61 -4.43 4.75 -9.26
CA MET A 61 -5.68 5.35 -9.76
C MET A 61 -5.41 6.58 -10.65
N LEU A 62 -4.55 7.51 -10.21
CA LEU A 62 -4.22 8.70 -10.98
C LEU A 62 -3.58 8.35 -12.33
N THR A 63 -2.67 7.37 -12.35
CA THR A 63 -2.09 6.87 -13.60
C THR A 63 -3.18 6.32 -14.52
N TRP A 64 -4.11 5.51 -14.00
CA TRP A 64 -5.20 4.95 -14.80
C TRP A 64 -6.12 6.03 -15.40
N VAL A 65 -6.54 7.01 -14.59
CA VAL A 65 -7.39 8.13 -15.06
C VAL A 65 -6.67 8.94 -16.13
N HIS A 66 -5.41 9.30 -15.91
CA HIS A 66 -4.62 10.05 -16.89
C HIS A 66 -4.52 9.31 -18.23
N GLN A 67 -4.23 8.00 -18.20
CA GLN A 67 -4.11 7.19 -19.41
C GLN A 67 -5.45 7.06 -20.16
N GLY A 68 -6.57 6.95 -19.44
CA GLY A 68 -7.90 6.86 -20.05
C GLY A 68 -8.41 8.17 -20.68
N LEU A 69 -7.82 9.32 -20.32
CA LEU A 69 -8.20 10.65 -20.83
C LEU A 69 -7.24 11.20 -21.88
N SER A 70 -6.09 10.55 -22.07
CA SER A 70 -5.05 10.98 -23.03
C SER A 70 -5.18 10.28 -24.40
N GLY A 71 -6.34 9.68 -24.68
CA GLY A 71 -6.68 8.98 -25.92
C GLY A 71 -7.50 9.82 -26.88
#